data_AF-A0A7Y2TIS0-F1
#
_entry.id   AF-A0A7Y2TIS0-F1
#
_cell.length_a   1.000
_cell.length_b   1.000
_cell.length_c   1.000
_cell.angle_alpha   90.00
_cell.angle_beta   90.00
_cell.angle_gamma   90.00
#
_symmetry.space_group_name_H-M   'P 1'
#
loop_
_entity.id
_entity.type
_entity.pdbx_description
1 polymer ?
#
loop_
_entity_poly.entity_id
_entity_poly.type
_entity_poly.pdbx_seq_one_letter_code
_entity_poly.pdbx_strand_id
1 'polypeptide(L)'
;MSKSSINSEDIIQVIVGASALTVPVAFTEESWRLSETLPLFNVTLLLLLSLLFIGLYSIQGIFQGKVKHRYYQLILRILVDYGITLIVVFIILLALNRMPIFDEPIIAIKRIILLSFPASMGGVIVDGFDKE
;
A
#
# COMPACT_ATOMS: atom_id res chain seq x y z
N MET A 1 5.00 -24.61 -11.33
CA MET A 1 4.77 -23.61 -12.39
C MET A 1 4.91 -22.24 -11.78
N SER A 2 5.83 -21.40 -12.27
CA SER A 2 6.05 -20.06 -11.72
C SER A 2 4.83 -19.18 -12.05
N LYS A 3 4.02 -18.81 -11.03
CA LYS A 3 2.95 -17.80 -11.12
C LYS A 3 3.58 -16.50 -11.64
N SER A 4 3.50 -16.25 -12.94
CA SER A 4 4.16 -15.12 -13.63
C SER A 4 3.24 -13.90 -13.74
N SER A 5 1.99 -14.01 -13.32
CA SER A 5 0.95 -12.99 -13.45
C SER A 5 0.22 -12.84 -12.12
N ILE A 6 -0.15 -11.60 -11.80
CA ILE A 6 -1.06 -11.30 -10.69
C ILE A 6 -2.39 -11.99 -10.98
N ASN A 7 -2.92 -12.74 -10.01
CA ASN A 7 -4.23 -13.38 -10.10
C ASN A 7 -5.24 -12.69 -9.16
N SER A 8 -6.50 -13.10 -9.22
CA SER A 8 -7.55 -12.52 -8.37
C SER A 8 -7.33 -12.78 -6.87
N GLU A 9 -6.65 -13.87 -6.54
CA GLU A 9 -6.30 -14.24 -5.17
C GLU A 9 -5.26 -13.28 -4.57
N ASP A 10 -4.19 -12.96 -5.30
CA ASP A 10 -3.19 -11.96 -4.92
C ASP A 10 -3.90 -10.61 -4.62
N ILE A 11 -4.86 -10.21 -5.46
CA ILE A 11 -5.65 -8.98 -5.26
C ILE A 11 -6.46 -9.03 -3.97
N ILE A 12 -7.16 -10.14 -3.70
CA ILE A 12 -7.95 -10.31 -2.47
C ILE A 12 -7.03 -10.29 -1.23
N GLN A 13 -5.87 -10.94 -1.31
CA GLN A 13 -4.87 -10.96 -0.23
C GLN A 13 -4.35 -9.55 0.08
N VAL A 14 -4.02 -8.76 -0.95
CA VAL A 14 -3.61 -7.36 -0.79
C VAL A 14 -4.73 -6.55 -0.15
N ILE A 15 -5.99 -6.71 -0.59
CA ILE A 15 -7.14 -5.98 -0.02
C ILE A 15 -7.32 -6.30 1.46
N VAL A 16 -7.34 -7.59 1.81
CA VAL A 16 -7.57 -8.05 3.19
C VAL A 16 -6.42 -7.61 4.09
N GLY A 17 -5.18 -7.82 3.65
CA GLY A 17 -3.98 -7.42 4.40
C GLY A 17 -3.88 -5.90 4.59
N ALA A 18 -4.17 -5.12 3.54
CA ALA A 18 -4.17 -3.67 3.62
C ALA A 18 -5.26 -3.15 4.55
N SER A 19 -6.46 -3.73 4.49
CA SER A 19 -7.56 -3.36 5.39
C SER A 19 -7.21 -3.66 6.85
N ALA A 20 -6.62 -4.83 7.13
CA ALA A 20 -6.29 -5.26 8.48
C ALA A 20 -5.36 -4.27 9.21
N LEU A 21 -4.40 -3.66 8.51
CA LEU A 21 -3.51 -2.66 9.11
C LEU A 21 -4.03 -1.23 9.00
N THR A 22 -4.74 -0.88 7.92
CA THR A 22 -5.22 0.50 7.72
C THR A 22 -6.34 0.87 8.67
N VAL A 23 -7.33 0.00 8.83
CA VAL A 23 -8.55 0.29 9.60
C VAL A 23 -8.25 0.78 11.02
N PRO A 24 -7.46 0.07 11.86
CA PRO A 24 -7.18 0.55 13.21
C PRO A 24 -6.41 1.87 13.23
N VAL A 25 -5.49 2.10 12.27
CA VAL A 25 -4.72 3.34 12.19
C VAL A 25 -5.60 4.51 11.75
N ALA A 26 -6.45 4.29 10.74
CA ALA A 26 -7.36 5.29 10.18
C ALA A 26 -8.44 5.74 11.18
N PHE A 27 -8.71 4.95 12.22
CA PHE A 27 -9.66 5.32 13.28
C PHE A 27 -9.06 6.26 14.33
N THR A 28 -7.75 6.53 14.27
CA THR A 28 -7.07 7.40 15.23
C THR A 28 -7.06 8.85 14.73
N GLU A 29 -7.44 9.78 15.62
CA GLU A 29 -7.31 11.23 15.39
C GLU A 29 -5.85 11.64 15.11
N GLU A 30 -4.89 10.93 15.71
CA GLU A 30 -3.46 11.20 15.51
C GLU A 30 -3.05 11.00 14.04
N SER A 31 -3.59 9.98 13.37
CA SER A 31 -3.32 9.76 11.94
C SER A 31 -3.82 10.92 11.07
N TRP A 32 -4.93 11.57 11.47
CA TRP A 32 -5.52 12.68 10.75
C TRP A 32 -4.72 13.96 10.96
N ARG A 33 -4.37 14.27 12.22
CA ARG A 33 -3.55 15.43 12.57
C ARG A 33 -2.14 15.35 12.00
N LEU A 34 -1.56 14.14 11.95
CA LEU A 34 -0.26 13.93 11.33
C LEU A 34 -0.32 14.30 9.84
N SER A 35 -1.39 13.96 9.12
CA SER A 35 -1.53 14.33 7.69
C SER A 35 -1.58 15.85 7.44
N GLU A 36 -2.07 16.64 8.40
CA GLU A 36 -2.13 18.11 8.30
C GLU A 36 -0.77 18.74 8.53
N THR A 37 -0.04 18.26 9.55
CA THR A 37 1.22 18.84 10.01
C THR A 37 2.45 18.33 9.26
N LEU A 38 2.37 17.16 8.63
CA LEU A 38 3.53 16.53 8.01
C LEU A 38 4.00 17.29 6.75
N PRO A 39 5.28 17.67 6.65
CA PRO A 39 5.82 18.29 5.45
C PRO A 39 5.74 17.37 4.23
N LEU A 40 5.60 17.95 3.04
CA LEU A 40 5.51 17.18 1.79
C LEU A 40 6.73 16.29 1.55
N PHE A 41 7.91 16.73 1.95
CA PHE A 41 9.13 15.91 1.85
C PHE A 41 9.00 14.57 2.58
N ASN A 42 8.49 14.57 3.81
CA ASN A 42 8.29 13.38 4.61
C ASN A 42 7.20 12.47 4.01
N VAL A 43 6.15 13.06 3.43
CA VAL A 43 5.09 12.30 2.72
C VAL A 43 5.66 11.59 1.50
N THR A 44 6.49 12.27 0.70
CA THR A 44 7.20 11.64 -0.42
C THR A 44 8.12 10.53 0.07
N LEU A 45 8.80 10.70 1.21
CA LEU A 45 9.64 9.66 1.79
C LEU A 45 8.80 8.43 2.20
N LEU A 46 7.63 8.61 2.79
CA LEU A 46 6.70 7.51 3.11
C LEU A 46 6.22 6.77 1.86
N LEU A 47 5.93 7.49 0.77
CA LEU A 47 5.60 6.88 -0.51
C LEU A 47 6.76 6.01 -1.01
N LEU A 48 7.98 6.54 -1.03
CA LEU A 48 9.17 5.79 -1.48
C LEU A 48 9.44 4.57 -0.58
N LEU A 49 9.26 4.71 0.74
CA LEU A 49 9.38 3.60 1.68
C LEU A 49 8.32 2.52 1.46
N SER A 50 7.08 2.91 1.14
CA SER A 50 6.00 1.98 0.79
C SER A 50 6.40 1.13 -0.41
N LEU A 51 6.83 1.78 -1.50
CA LEU A 51 7.29 1.09 -2.71
C LEU A 51 8.51 0.21 -2.47
N LEU A 52 9.45 0.68 -1.64
CA LEU A 52 10.62 -0.09 -1.25
C LEU A 52 10.23 -1.37 -0.51
N PHE A 53 9.32 -1.30 0.47
CA PHE A 53 8.88 -2.48 1.23
C PHE A 53 8.12 -3.48 0.37
N ILE A 54 7.23 -3.01 -0.52
CA ILE A 54 6.58 -3.90 -1.49
C ILE A 54 7.63 -4.58 -2.37
N GLY A 55 8.62 -3.82 -2.85
CA GLY A 55 9.70 -4.35 -3.69
C GLY A 55 10.57 -5.39 -2.98
N LEU A 56 11.02 -5.10 -1.77
CA LEU A 56 11.82 -6.02 -0.96
C LEU A 56 11.06 -7.32 -0.68
N TYR A 57 9.80 -7.19 -0.28
CA TYR A 57 8.97 -8.34 0.03
C TYR A 57 8.63 -9.16 -1.22
N SER A 58 8.35 -8.50 -2.35
CA SER A 58 8.16 -9.17 -3.64
C SER A 58 9.42 -9.93 -4.09
N ILE A 59 10.60 -9.34 -3.93
CA ILE A 59 11.87 -10.00 -4.32
C ILE A 59 12.10 -11.28 -3.51
N GLN A 60 11.87 -11.23 -2.20
CA GLN A 60 12.10 -12.39 -1.32
C GLN A 60 10.95 -13.40 -1.38
N GLY A 61 9.71 -12.97 -1.13
CA GLY A 61 8.55 -13.86 -1.02
C GLY A 61 8.08 -14.44 -2.34
N ILE A 62 8.24 -13.72 -3.47
CA ILE A 62 7.61 -14.09 -4.75
C ILE A 62 8.65 -14.56 -5.76
N PHE A 63 9.75 -13.81 -5.89
CA PHE A 63 10.82 -14.16 -6.83
C PHE A 63 11.91 -15.03 -6.22
N GLN A 64 11.85 -15.33 -4.90
CA GLN A 64 12.84 -16.15 -4.18
C GLN A 64 14.29 -15.70 -4.46
N GLY A 65 14.51 -14.39 -4.62
CA GLY A 65 15.81 -13.79 -4.96
C GLY A 65 16.27 -13.94 -6.42
N LYS A 66 15.53 -14.62 -7.31
CA LYS A 66 15.88 -14.83 -8.73
C LYS A 66 15.25 -13.77 -9.65
N VAL A 67 15.72 -12.52 -9.54
CA VAL A 67 15.16 -11.37 -10.27
C VAL A 67 15.79 -11.17 -11.67
N LYS A 68 16.89 -11.89 -11.98
CA LYS A 68 17.84 -11.54 -13.05
C LYS A 68 17.22 -11.20 -14.43
N HIS A 69 16.04 -11.70 -14.79
CA HIS A 69 15.37 -11.42 -16.09
C HIS A 69 13.89 -10.99 -15.96
N ARG A 70 13.42 -10.53 -14.78
CA ARG A 70 11.98 -10.26 -14.53
C ARG A 70 11.67 -8.85 -13.99
N TYR A 71 12.54 -7.88 -14.23
CA TYR A 71 12.39 -6.51 -13.75
C TYR A 71 11.04 -5.87 -14.10
N TYR A 72 10.54 -6.09 -15.33
CA TYR A 72 9.24 -5.57 -15.75
C TYR A 72 8.08 -6.13 -14.90
N GLN A 73 8.10 -7.43 -14.59
CA GLN A 73 7.07 -8.07 -13.77
C GLN A 73 7.13 -7.60 -12.32
N LEU A 74 8.34 -7.36 -11.79
CA LEU A 74 8.52 -6.81 -10.45
C LEU A 74 7.94 -5.39 -10.37
N ILE A 75 8.23 -4.52 -11.34
CA ILE A 75 7.69 -3.15 -11.37
C ILE A 75 6.17 -3.18 -11.48
N LEU A 76 5.60 -3.99 -12.37
CA LEU A 76 4.14 -4.12 -12.49
C LEU A 76 3.51 -4.58 -11.18
N ARG A 77 4.11 -5.54 -10.48
CA ARG A 77 3.61 -5.99 -9.18
C ARG A 77 3.63 -4.89 -8.14
N ILE A 78 4.75 -4.18 -8.00
CA ILE A 78 4.87 -3.05 -7.06
C ILE A 78 3.78 -2.00 -7.34
N LEU A 79 3.56 -1.65 -8.60
CA LEU A 79 2.56 -0.66 -8.99
C LEU A 79 1.13 -1.12 -8.75
N VAL A 80 0.81 -2.39 -9.02
CA VAL A 80 -0.53 -2.94 -8.80
C VAL A 80 -0.82 -3.09 -7.32
N ASP A 81 0.09 -3.64 -6.52
CA ASP A 81 -0.11 -3.82 -5.08
C ASP A 81 -0.28 -2.46 -4.38
N TYR A 82 0.55 -1.47 -4.74
CA TYR A 82 0.39 -0.12 -4.19
C TYR A 82 -0.89 0.56 -4.70
N GLY A 83 -1.25 0.37 -5.97
CA GLY A 83 -2.49 0.89 -6.55
C GLY A 83 -3.74 0.37 -5.85
N ILE A 84 -3.80 -0.94 -5.60
CA ILE A 84 -4.88 -1.58 -4.83
C ILE A 84 -4.90 -1.02 -3.40
N THR A 85 -3.73 -0.89 -2.78
CA THR A 85 -3.60 -0.31 -1.44
C THR A 85 -4.19 1.10 -1.36
N LEU A 86 -3.86 1.97 -2.32
CA LEU A 86 -4.38 3.34 -2.40
C LEU A 86 -5.91 3.35 -2.51
N ILE A 87 -6.49 2.44 -3.31
CA ILE A 87 -7.93 2.30 -3.48
C ILE A 87 -8.59 1.86 -2.17
N VAL A 88 -8.01 0.88 -1.47
CA VAL A 88 -8.52 0.41 -0.17
C VAL A 88 -8.53 1.54 0.85
N VAL A 89 -7.42 2.27 0.98
CA VAL A 89 -7.31 3.41 1.90
C VAL A 89 -8.31 4.51 1.53
N PHE A 90 -8.46 4.81 0.25
CA PHE A 90 -9.45 5.77 -0.25
C PHE A 90 -10.87 5.39 0.18
N ILE A 91 -11.27 4.13 -0.04
CA ILE A 91 -12.60 3.62 0.32
C ILE A 91 -12.82 3.72 1.83
N ILE A 92 -11.82 3.35 2.64
CA ILE A 92 -11.89 3.45 4.10
C ILE A 92 -12.06 4.90 4.55
N LEU A 93 -11.26 5.82 4.04
CA LEU A 93 -11.35 7.24 4.38
C LEU A 93 -12.68 7.87 3.97
N LEU A 94 -13.21 7.45 2.81
CA LEU A 94 -14.52 7.84 2.32
C LEU A 94 -15.63 7.32 3.24
N ALA A 95 -15.56 6.05 3.64
CA ALA A 95 -16.52 5.44 4.57
C ALA A 95 -16.50 6.10 5.96
N LEU A 96 -15.34 6.61 6.39
CA LEU A 96 -15.21 7.33 7.67
C LEU A 96 -15.62 8.79 7.60
N ASN A 97 -15.98 9.31 6.42
CA ASN A 97 -16.19 10.74 6.19
C ASN A 97 -14.99 11.60 6.65
N ARG A 98 -13.77 11.08 6.49
CA ARG A 98 -12.50 11.74 6.88
C ARG A 98 -11.63 12.08 5.67
N MET A 99 -12.27 12.33 4.53
CA MET A 99 -11.59 12.65 3.29
C MET A 99 -11.92 14.07 2.81
N PRO A 100 -11.11 15.09 3.14
CA PRO A 100 -11.39 16.49 2.79
C PRO A 100 -10.99 16.79 1.34
N ILE A 101 -11.58 16.08 0.36
CA ILE A 101 -11.20 16.20 -1.07
C ILE A 101 -11.51 17.60 -1.61
N PHE A 102 -12.65 18.17 -1.21
CA PHE A 102 -13.16 19.42 -1.76
C PHE A 102 -12.57 20.65 -1.07
N ASP A 103 -12.38 20.57 0.25
CA ASP A 103 -11.88 21.70 1.05
C ASP A 103 -10.34 21.77 1.03
N GLU A 104 -9.67 20.63 1.25
CA GLU A 104 -8.23 20.56 1.47
C GLU A 104 -7.58 19.39 0.69
N PRO A 105 -7.54 19.46 -0.66
CA PRO A 105 -7.10 18.34 -1.51
C PRO A 105 -5.67 17.88 -1.22
N ILE A 106 -4.79 18.79 -0.82
CA ILE A 106 -3.40 18.46 -0.45
C ILE A 106 -3.39 17.57 0.79
N ILE A 107 -4.19 17.88 1.81
CA ILE A 107 -4.27 17.11 3.05
C ILE A 107 -4.91 15.74 2.77
N ALA A 108 -5.91 15.68 1.89
CA ALA A 108 -6.48 14.41 1.44
C ALA A 108 -5.41 13.50 0.80
N ILE A 109 -4.56 14.03 -0.10
CA ILE A 109 -3.47 13.26 -0.72
C ILE A 109 -2.44 12.81 0.34
N LYS A 110 -2.03 13.70 1.25
CA LYS A 110 -1.10 13.35 2.33
C LYS A 110 -1.65 12.22 3.20
N ARG A 111 -2.94 12.27 3.56
CA ARG A 111 -3.62 11.28 4.40
C ARG A 111 -3.68 9.91 3.72
N ILE A 112 -4.00 9.87 2.43
CA ILE A 112 -3.98 8.63 1.64
C ILE A 112 -2.59 8.02 1.65
N ILE A 113 -1.54 8.78 1.32
CA ILE A 113 -0.17 8.26 1.25
C ILE A 113 0.29 7.77 2.62
N LEU A 114 0.02 8.56 3.68
CA LEU A 114 0.40 8.24 5.04
C LEU A 114 -0.22 6.93 5.52
N LEU A 115 -1.52 6.73 5.28
CA LEU A 115 -2.22 5.51 5.64
C LEU A 115 -1.86 4.35 4.70
N SER A 116 -1.51 4.62 3.45
CA SER A 116 -1.07 3.61 2.50
C SER A 116 0.26 2.96 2.86
N PHE A 117 1.09 3.62 3.66
CA PHE A 117 2.33 3.04 4.15
C PHE A 117 2.11 1.77 4.99
N PRO A 118 1.43 1.81 6.16
CA PRO A 118 1.14 0.59 6.92
C PRO A 118 0.19 -0.34 6.17
N ALA A 119 -0.74 0.19 5.36
CA ALA A 119 -1.62 -0.61 4.52
C ALA A 119 -0.84 -1.53 3.55
N SER A 120 0.10 -0.96 2.81
CA SER A 120 0.86 -1.69 1.78
C SER A 120 1.71 -2.81 2.39
N MET A 121 2.22 -2.61 3.61
CA MET A 121 2.91 -3.65 4.35
C MET A 121 1.98 -4.83 4.67
N GLY A 122 0.76 -4.55 5.14
CA GLY A 122 -0.21 -5.58 5.44
C GLY A 122 -0.62 -6.36 4.18
N GLY A 123 -0.88 -5.63 3.09
CA GLY A 123 -1.26 -6.22 1.82
C GLY A 123 -0.17 -7.14 1.25
N VAL A 124 1.08 -6.66 1.19
CA VAL A 124 2.17 -7.43 0.61
C VAL A 124 2.54 -8.64 1.47
N ILE A 125 2.47 -8.54 2.80
CA ILE A 125 2.74 -9.67 3.71
C ILE A 125 1.75 -10.81 3.47
N VAL A 126 0.46 -10.49 3.32
CA VAL A 126 -0.56 -11.52 3.08
C VAL A 126 -0.40 -12.12 1.68
N ASP A 127 -0.03 -11.33 0.67
CA ASP A 127 0.27 -11.81 -0.70
C ASP A 127 1.52 -12.74 -0.76
N GLY A 128 2.38 -12.72 0.26
CA GLY A 128 3.53 -13.61 0.34
C GLY A 128 3.28 -14.98 0.93
N PHE A 129 2.23 -15.16 1.74
CA PHE A 129 2.05 -16.39 2.53
C PHE A 129 1.79 -17.64 1.69
N ASP A 130 1.28 -17.51 0.46
CA ASP A 130 0.92 -18.63 -0.41
C ASP A 130 2.04 -19.01 -1.41
N LYS A 131 3.25 -18.46 -1.27
CA LYS A 131 4.33 -18.62 -2.27
C LYS A 131 5.53 -19.45 -1.80
N GLU A 132 5.35 -20.19 -0.71
CA GLU A 132 6.28 -21.24 -0.22
C GLU A 132 6.19 -22.54 -1.01
#